data_AF-A0A9P1N6K8-F1
#
_entry.id   AF-A0A9P1N6K8-F1
#
_cell.length_a   1.000
_cell.length_b   1.000
_cell.length_c   1.000
_cell.angle_alpha   90.00
_cell.angle_beta   90.00
_cell.angle_gamma   90.00
#
_symmetry.space_group_name_H-M   'P 1'
#
loop_
_entity.id
_entity.type
_entity.pdbx_description
1 polymer ?
#
loop_
_entity_poly.entity_id
_entity_poly.type
_entity_poly.pdbx_seq_one_letter_code
_entity_poly.pdbx_strand_id
1 'polypeptide(L)'
;MKKLSARELIWTLILVFWTGVNAQVPDYCPPHPIYGKIPEEDCAQPSDPNDLPKSGLEKWFTKEMFEDLFPKSNIGLGPHPCLPYSYESLIIASRYFPGFGSSAPNKQFKSDEHKKRDVAAFFAHALQETGENDVSVYK
;
A
#
# COMPACT_ATOMS: atom_id res chain seq x y z
N MET A 1 28.66 40.11 35.92
CA MET A 1 27.42 39.36 35.60
C MET A 1 26.24 40.15 36.14
N LYS A 2 25.44 40.80 35.27
CA LYS A 2 24.29 41.62 35.70
C LYS A 2 23.09 40.70 35.95
N LYS A 3 22.54 40.72 37.18
CA LYS A 3 21.30 40.01 37.53
C LYS A 3 20.12 40.71 36.85
N LEU A 4 19.42 40.00 35.98
CA LEU A 4 18.14 40.45 35.41
C LEU A 4 17.10 40.56 36.53
N SER A 5 16.39 41.69 36.58
CA SER A 5 15.31 41.94 37.54
C SER A 5 14.09 41.06 37.20
N ALA A 6 13.33 40.65 38.21
CA ALA A 6 12.12 39.83 38.03
C ALA A 6 11.11 40.45 37.05
N ARG A 7 11.09 41.78 36.91
CA ARG A 7 10.25 42.49 35.92
C ARG A 7 10.72 42.25 34.48
N GLU A 8 12.03 42.20 34.24
CA GLU A 8 12.60 41.94 32.91
C GLU A 8 12.28 40.50 32.45
N LEU A 9 12.39 39.52 33.36
CA LEU A 9 12.01 38.13 33.12
C LEU A 9 10.53 37.96 32.77
N ILE A 10 9.64 38.72 33.42
CA ILE A 10 8.19 38.67 33.14
C ILE A 10 7.89 39.24 31.75
N TRP A 11 8.52 40.36 31.36
CA TRP A 11 8.36 40.90 30.00
C TRP A 11 8.92 39.98 28.93
N THR A 12 10.02 39.27 29.22
CA THR A 12 10.61 38.30 28.28
C THR A 12 9.71 37.07 28.13
N LEU A 13 9.11 36.58 29.21
CA LEU A 13 8.13 35.48 29.19
C LEU A 13 6.86 35.86 28.44
N ILE A 14 6.34 37.08 28.62
CA ILE A 14 5.15 37.55 27.90
C ILE A 14 5.40 37.67 26.39
N LEU A 15 6.60 38.12 25.98
CA LEU A 15 6.99 38.19 24.57
C LEU A 15 7.15 36.80 23.92
N VAL A 16 7.69 35.83 24.65
CA VAL A 16 7.83 34.44 24.16
C VAL A 16 6.48 33.74 24.05
N PHE A 17 5.50 34.08 24.91
CA PHE A 17 4.14 33.54 24.83
C PHE A 17 3.29 34.13 23.69
N TRP A 18 3.65 35.31 23.16
CA TRP A 18 2.88 35.96 22.09
C TRP A 18 3.38 35.64 20.68
N THR A 19 4.60 35.13 20.53
CA THR A 19 5.12 34.61 19.26
C THR A 19 4.89 33.11 19.09
N GLY A 20 3.90 32.55 19.79
CA GLY A 20 3.33 31.24 19.47
C GLY A 20 2.82 31.27 18.05
N VAL A 21 3.70 30.90 17.12
CA VAL A 21 3.42 30.79 15.69
C VAL A 21 2.22 29.87 15.57
N ASN A 22 1.06 30.47 15.27
CA ASN A 22 -0.10 29.76 14.74
C ASN A 22 0.33 29.26 13.35
N ALA A 23 1.11 28.18 13.32
CA ALA A 23 1.31 27.39 12.13
C ALA A 23 -0.03 26.70 11.87
N GLN A 24 -0.95 27.45 11.27
CA GLN A 24 -2.18 26.91 10.73
C GLN A 24 -1.74 25.84 9.73
N VAL A 25 -1.90 24.57 10.09
CA VAL A 25 -1.72 23.47 9.15
C VAL A 25 -2.65 23.80 7.97
N PRO A 26 -2.15 23.90 6.73
CA PRO A 26 -3.00 24.26 5.60
C PRO A 26 -4.21 23.32 5.59
N ASP A 27 -5.42 23.89 5.59
CA ASP A 27 -6.69 23.16 5.53
C ASP A 27 -6.91 22.48 4.16
N TYR A 28 -5.89 22.55 3.31
CA TYR A 28 -5.88 22.09 1.94
C TYR A 28 -4.53 21.43 1.65
N CYS A 29 -4.53 20.10 1.58
CA CYS A 29 -3.50 19.35 0.89
C CYS A 29 -3.84 19.37 -0.61
N PRO A 30 -3.00 19.93 -1.49
CA PRO A 30 -3.24 19.83 -2.92
C PRO A 30 -3.29 18.36 -3.33
N PRO A 31 -4.14 17.97 -4.30
CA PRO A 31 -4.17 16.61 -4.81
C PRO A 31 -2.78 16.21 -5.30
N HIS A 32 -2.36 14.99 -4.98
CA HIS A 32 -1.06 14.49 -5.41
C HIS A 32 -1.03 14.39 -6.94
N PRO A 33 0.06 14.85 -7.60
CA PRO A 33 0.19 14.71 -9.04
C PRO A 33 0.30 13.23 -9.42
N ILE A 34 -0.58 12.77 -10.33
CA ILE A 34 -0.49 11.44 -10.93
C ILE A 34 0.52 11.51 -12.06
N TYR A 35 1.69 10.88 -11.87
CA TYR A 35 2.76 10.84 -12.87
C TYR A 35 2.61 9.69 -13.88
N GLY A 36 1.74 8.73 -13.58
CA GLY A 36 1.46 7.59 -14.45
C GLY A 36 0.50 7.93 -15.59
N LYS A 37 0.64 7.22 -16.71
CA LYS A 37 -0.31 7.27 -17.83
C LYS A 37 -1.06 5.95 -17.90
N ILE A 38 -2.37 6.01 -18.07
CA ILE A 38 -3.17 4.82 -18.35
C ILE A 38 -2.74 4.29 -19.73
N PRO A 39 -2.39 3.00 -19.85
CA PRO A 39 -2.06 2.39 -21.13
C PRO A 39 -3.23 2.44 -22.12
N GLU A 40 -2.94 2.36 -23.42
CA GLU A 40 -3.98 2.17 -24.44
C GLU A 40 -4.63 0.79 -24.32
N GLU A 41 -5.86 0.62 -24.80
CA GLU A 41 -6.64 -0.63 -24.70
C GLU A 41 -5.95 -1.84 -25.36
N ASP A 42 -5.10 -1.60 -26.37
CA ASP A 42 -4.36 -2.63 -27.13
C ASP A 42 -2.94 -2.89 -26.58
N CYS A 43 -2.69 -2.51 -25.33
CA CYS A 43 -1.40 -2.67 -24.69
C CYS A 43 -0.95 -4.13 -24.56
N ALA A 44 0.38 -4.32 -24.58
CA ALA A 44 1.01 -5.62 -24.40
C ALA A 44 0.71 -6.16 -23.00
N GLN A 45 0.06 -7.31 -22.96
CA GLN A 45 -0.26 -8.02 -21.73
C GLN A 45 0.98 -8.72 -21.15
N PRO A 46 1.06 -8.90 -19.83
CA PRO A 46 2.13 -9.68 -19.22
C PRO A 46 2.07 -11.14 -19.70
N SER A 47 3.23 -11.69 -20.02
CA SER A 47 3.40 -13.06 -20.52
C SER A 47 4.39 -13.84 -19.66
N ASP A 48 4.11 -15.11 -19.40
CA ASP A 48 5.06 -16.02 -18.74
C ASP A 48 6.06 -16.58 -19.78
N PRO A 49 7.34 -16.16 -19.77
CA PRO A 49 8.31 -16.60 -20.77
C PRO A 49 8.63 -18.10 -20.69
N ASN A 50 8.35 -18.74 -19.56
CA ASN A 50 8.65 -20.16 -19.34
C ASN A 50 7.41 -21.05 -19.35
N ASP A 51 6.22 -20.49 -19.58
CA ASP A 51 4.92 -21.19 -19.59
C ASP A 51 4.78 -22.18 -18.43
N LEU A 52 5.05 -21.69 -17.20
CA LEU A 52 5.04 -22.56 -16.03
C LEU A 52 3.62 -23.04 -15.69
N PRO A 53 3.48 -24.23 -15.07
CA PRO A 53 2.18 -24.71 -14.63
C PRO A 53 1.50 -23.74 -13.65
N LYS A 54 0.17 -23.70 -13.70
CA LYS A 54 -0.63 -22.87 -12.79
C LYS A 54 -0.31 -23.16 -11.32
N SER A 55 -0.15 -22.10 -10.53
CA SER A 55 0.12 -22.24 -9.10
C SER A 55 -1.15 -22.65 -8.33
N GLY A 56 -1.01 -23.10 -7.09
CA GLY A 56 -2.19 -23.36 -6.26
C GLY A 56 -2.91 -22.09 -5.77
N LEU A 57 -2.28 -20.92 -5.86
CA LEU A 57 -2.91 -19.62 -5.61
C LEU A 57 -4.03 -19.35 -6.63
N GLU A 58 -3.78 -19.66 -7.91
CA GLU A 58 -4.73 -19.49 -9.03
C GLU A 58 -6.04 -20.29 -8.85
N LYS A 59 -6.10 -21.23 -7.90
CA LYS A 59 -7.31 -22.04 -7.63
C LYS A 59 -8.35 -21.32 -6.78
N TRP A 60 -7.97 -20.27 -6.05
CA TRP A 60 -8.86 -19.63 -5.08
C TRP A 60 -8.72 -18.11 -5.00
N PHE A 61 -7.59 -17.53 -5.42
CA PHE A 61 -7.39 -16.09 -5.44
C PHE A 61 -7.79 -15.54 -6.81
N THR A 62 -8.87 -14.76 -6.84
CA THR A 62 -9.49 -14.30 -8.09
C THR A 62 -9.06 -12.88 -8.45
N LYS A 63 -9.34 -12.47 -9.69
CA LYS A 63 -9.10 -11.11 -10.16
C LYS A 63 -9.90 -10.10 -9.35
N GLU A 64 -11.17 -10.41 -9.08
CA GLU A 64 -12.06 -9.55 -8.28
C GLU A 64 -11.50 -9.33 -6.87
N MET A 65 -10.93 -10.37 -6.24
CA MET A 65 -10.27 -10.21 -4.94
C MET A 65 -9.04 -9.30 -5.01
N PHE A 66 -8.25 -9.39 -6.09
CA PHE A 66 -7.11 -8.51 -6.29
C PHE A 66 -7.54 -7.05 -6.45
N GLU A 67 -8.53 -6.81 -7.31
CA GLU A 67 -9.02 -5.45 -7.59
C GLU A 67 -9.69 -4.82 -6.37
N ASP A 68 -10.37 -5.62 -5.54
CA ASP A 68 -10.95 -5.21 -4.26
C ASP A 68 -9.88 -4.89 -3.20
N LEU A 69 -8.82 -5.70 -3.09
CA LEU A 69 -7.73 -5.47 -2.14
C LEU A 69 -6.78 -4.34 -2.55
N PHE A 70 -6.62 -4.10 -3.84
CA PHE A 70 -5.65 -3.15 -4.39
C PHE A 70 -6.27 -2.13 -5.36
N PRO A 71 -7.33 -1.39 -4.95
CA PRO A 71 -8.04 -0.46 -5.82
C PRO A 71 -7.17 0.73 -6.25
N LYS A 72 -6.08 0.99 -5.51
CA LYS A 72 -5.09 2.05 -5.76
C LYS A 72 -3.70 1.52 -6.18
N SER A 73 -3.64 0.29 -6.68
CA SER A 73 -2.40 -0.25 -7.26
C SER A 73 -1.82 0.68 -8.34
N ASN A 74 -0.56 0.47 -8.73
CA ASN A 74 0.12 1.29 -9.74
C ASN A 74 0.15 2.79 -9.39
N ILE A 75 0.45 3.10 -8.12
CA ILE A 75 0.61 4.48 -7.61
C ILE A 75 -0.68 5.29 -7.80
N GLY A 76 -1.82 4.70 -7.44
CA GLY A 76 -3.13 5.36 -7.51
C GLY A 76 -3.82 5.31 -8.87
N LEU A 77 -3.20 4.74 -9.91
CA LEU A 77 -3.88 4.49 -11.20
C LEU A 77 -4.93 3.36 -11.12
N GLY A 78 -4.79 2.49 -10.13
CA GLY A 78 -5.63 1.33 -9.95
C GLY A 78 -5.18 0.12 -10.76
N PRO A 79 -5.93 -0.98 -10.66
CA PRO A 79 -5.61 -2.23 -11.35
C PRO A 79 -5.81 -2.06 -12.86
N HIS A 80 -4.80 -2.45 -13.63
CA HIS A 80 -4.88 -2.48 -15.08
C HIS A 80 -4.00 -3.63 -15.58
N PRO A 81 -4.46 -4.47 -16.53
CA PRO A 81 -3.77 -5.71 -16.85
C PRO A 81 -2.39 -5.48 -17.50
N CYS A 82 -2.20 -4.33 -18.16
CA CYS A 82 -0.91 -3.91 -18.73
C CYS A 82 0.02 -3.15 -17.78
N LEU A 83 -0.40 -2.87 -16.56
CA LEU A 83 0.47 -2.23 -15.57
C LEU A 83 1.16 -3.30 -14.69
N PRO A 84 2.34 -2.98 -14.11
CA PRO A 84 3.13 -3.98 -13.39
C PRO A 84 2.44 -4.60 -12.17
N TYR A 85 1.60 -3.84 -11.46
CA TYR A 85 0.82 -4.35 -10.34
C TYR A 85 -0.58 -4.74 -10.82
N SER A 86 -0.64 -5.83 -11.58
CA SER A 86 -1.86 -6.44 -12.10
C SER A 86 -2.08 -7.84 -11.55
N TYR A 87 -3.33 -8.32 -11.60
CA TYR A 87 -3.66 -9.70 -11.24
C TYR A 87 -2.84 -10.68 -12.09
N GLU A 88 -2.74 -10.40 -13.39
CA GLU A 88 -2.00 -11.19 -14.38
C GLU A 88 -0.51 -11.29 -14.05
N SER A 89 0.10 -10.19 -13.59
CA SER A 89 1.50 -10.20 -13.15
C SER A 89 1.68 -11.01 -11.86
N LEU A 90 0.75 -10.89 -10.90
CA LEU A 90 0.79 -11.63 -9.64
C LEU A 90 0.70 -13.15 -9.86
N ILE A 91 -0.25 -13.60 -10.66
CA ILE A 91 -0.43 -15.04 -10.90
C ILE A 91 0.75 -15.64 -11.68
N ILE A 92 1.30 -14.93 -12.68
CA ILE A 92 2.54 -15.38 -13.34
C ILE A 92 3.68 -15.50 -12.33
N ALA A 93 3.92 -14.47 -11.50
CA ALA A 93 4.95 -14.51 -10.48
C ALA A 93 4.75 -15.67 -9.49
N SER A 94 3.51 -15.97 -9.12
CA SER A 94 3.18 -17.06 -8.19
C SER A 94 3.56 -18.45 -8.71
N ARG A 95 3.64 -18.64 -10.03
CA ARG A 95 4.04 -19.94 -10.64
C ARG A 95 5.50 -20.29 -10.37
N TYR A 96 6.36 -19.29 -10.22
CA TYR A 96 7.77 -19.46 -9.85
C TYR A 96 7.95 -19.83 -8.37
N PHE A 97 6.89 -19.69 -7.56
CA PHE A 97 6.86 -20.04 -6.14
C PHE A 97 5.65 -20.93 -5.84
N PRO A 98 5.61 -22.20 -6.31
CA PRO A 98 4.41 -23.03 -6.28
C PRO A 98 3.86 -23.33 -4.87
N GLY A 99 4.66 -23.13 -3.83
CA GLY A 99 4.21 -23.22 -2.43
C GLY A 99 3.43 -22.00 -1.94
N PHE A 100 3.55 -20.85 -2.60
CA PHE A 100 2.85 -19.62 -2.25
C PHE A 100 1.34 -19.79 -2.45
N GLY A 101 0.54 -19.41 -1.45
CA GLY A 101 -0.92 -19.60 -1.44
C GLY A 101 -1.40 -21.05 -1.53
N SER A 102 -0.51 -22.03 -1.35
CA SER A 102 -0.77 -23.44 -1.63
C SER A 102 -0.33 -24.37 -0.50
N SER A 103 0.71 -23.98 0.24
CA SER A 103 1.27 -24.75 1.35
C SER A 103 0.48 -24.54 2.65
N ALA A 104 0.34 -25.62 3.42
CA ALA A 104 -0.21 -25.61 4.77
C ALA A 104 0.62 -26.53 5.68
N PRO A 105 1.87 -26.14 6.01
CA PRO A 105 2.79 -27.00 6.76
C PRO A 105 2.36 -27.20 8.23
N ASN A 106 1.62 -26.24 8.81
CA ASN A 106 1.14 -26.33 10.19
C ASN A 106 -0.27 -26.99 10.23
N LYS A 107 -0.47 -27.91 11.18
CA LYS A 107 -1.75 -28.61 11.43
C LYS A 107 -2.70 -27.86 12.38
N GLN A 108 -2.28 -26.72 12.94
CA GLN A 108 -3.08 -25.93 13.89
C GLN A 108 -4.28 -25.24 13.22
N PHE A 109 -4.20 -24.95 11.92
CA PHE A 109 -5.25 -24.32 11.13
C PHE A 109 -5.76 -25.28 10.06
N LYS A 110 -6.99 -25.09 9.58
CA LYS A 110 -7.44 -25.80 8.37
C LYS A 110 -6.55 -25.39 7.20
N SER A 111 -6.35 -26.31 6.25
CA SER A 111 -5.45 -26.09 5.11
C SER A 111 -5.77 -24.78 4.37
N ASP A 112 -7.04 -24.47 4.15
CA ASP A 112 -7.44 -23.26 3.42
C ASP A 112 -7.31 -21.98 4.25
N GLU A 113 -7.54 -22.06 5.56
CA GLU A 113 -7.29 -20.93 6.47
C GLU A 113 -5.80 -20.59 6.48
N HIS A 114 -4.93 -21.60 6.50
CA HIS A 114 -3.49 -21.39 6.49
C HIS A 114 -3.00 -20.70 5.21
N LYS A 115 -3.42 -21.20 4.04
CA LYS A 115 -3.03 -20.62 2.74
C LYS A 115 -3.47 -19.18 2.61
N LYS A 116 -4.72 -18.88 2.99
CA LYS A 116 -5.28 -17.52 2.96
C LYS A 116 -4.56 -16.60 3.94
N ARG A 117 -4.23 -17.09 5.14
CA ARG A 117 -3.47 -16.34 6.15
C ARG A 117 -2.08 -15.93 5.65
N ASP A 118 -1.34 -16.85 5.03
CA ASP A 118 0.02 -16.54 4.55
C ASP A 118 -0.01 -15.51 3.41
N VAL A 119 -0.97 -15.63 2.49
CA VAL A 119 -1.16 -14.65 1.41
C VAL A 119 -1.59 -13.29 1.96
N ALA A 120 -2.52 -13.27 2.92
CA ALA A 120 -2.94 -12.04 3.60
C ALA A 120 -1.77 -11.36 4.32
N ALA A 121 -0.92 -12.13 5.01
CA ALA A 121 0.26 -11.60 5.69
C ALA A 121 1.28 -11.02 4.69
N PHE A 122 1.53 -11.70 3.57
CA PHE A 122 2.38 -11.19 2.50
C PHE A 122 1.87 -9.84 1.97
N PHE A 123 0.57 -9.74 1.69
CA PHE A 123 -0.03 -8.49 1.21
C PHE A 123 -0.04 -7.38 2.25
N ALA A 124 -0.27 -7.69 3.53
CA ALA A 124 -0.17 -6.71 4.60
C ALA A 124 1.23 -6.08 4.66
N HIS A 125 2.28 -6.88 4.48
CA HIS A 125 3.65 -6.36 4.37
C HIS A 125 3.83 -5.53 3.09
N ALA A 126 3.42 -6.02 1.93
CA ALA A 126 3.56 -5.27 0.67
C ALA A 126 2.85 -3.90 0.72
N LEU A 127 1.66 -3.86 1.32
CA LEU A 127 0.89 -2.63 1.52
C LEU A 127 1.56 -1.68 2.52
N GLN A 128 2.14 -2.19 3.60
CA GLN A 128 2.87 -1.34 4.54
C GLN A 128 4.10 -0.68 3.87
N GLU A 129 4.75 -1.37 2.94
CA GLU A 129 5.94 -0.87 2.24
C GLU A 129 5.60 0.11 1.10
N THR A 130 4.48 -0.10 0.39
CA THR A 130 4.22 0.58 -0.90
C THR A 130 2.81 1.16 -1.04
N GLY A 131 1.91 0.84 -0.12
CA GLY A 131 0.51 1.29 -0.15
C GLY A 131 0.32 2.70 0.39
N GLU A 132 -0.70 3.38 -0.11
CA GLU A 132 -1.18 4.63 0.47
C GLU A 132 -2.01 4.32 1.72
N ASN A 133 -1.69 4.99 2.85
CA ASN A 133 -2.50 4.89 4.07
C ASN A 133 -3.78 5.75 3.92
N ASP A 134 -4.78 5.20 3.25
CA ASP A 134 -6.07 5.86 3.05
C ASP A 134 -7.21 4.99 3.60
N VAL A 135 -7.93 5.49 4.61
CA VAL A 135 -9.08 4.80 5.20
C VAL A 135 -10.37 4.98 4.39
N SER A 136 -10.40 5.92 3.45
CA SER A 136 -11.61 6.26 2.69
C SER A 136 -12.06 5.15 1.73
N VAL A 137 -11.16 4.23 1.36
CA VAL A 137 -11.46 3.07 0.51
C VAL A 137 -12.39 2.03 1.13
N TYR A 138 -12.67 2.09 2.44
CA TYR A 138 -13.54 1.13 3.15
C TYR A 138 -14.83 1.75 3.72
N LYS A 139 -15.23 2.93 3.23
CA LYS A 139 -16.43 3.64 3.70
C LYS A 139 -17.71 3.21 3.00
#